data_AF-S2E1K5-F1
#
_entry.id   AF-S2E1K5-F1
#
_cell.length_a   1.000
_cell.length_b   1.000
_cell.length_c   1.000
_cell.angle_alpha   90.00
_cell.angle_beta   90.00
_cell.angle_gamma   90.00
#
_symmetry.space_group_name_H-M   'P 1'
#
loop_
_entity.id
_entity.type
_entity.pdbx_description
1 polymer ?
#
loop_
_entity_poly.entity_id
_entity_poly.type
_entity_poly.pdbx_seq_one_letter_code
_entity_poly.pdbx_strand_id
1 'polypeptide(L)' 'MGRFNYAFQNFDPTKHVRSSLREKDISHKHAREVAVAIKGLSIEKARDYLQAVITKQRAIAFRRFNNQVGHRSDPE' A
#
# COMPACT_ATOMS: atom_id res chain seq x y z
N MET A 1 10.22 15.04 20.89
CA MET A 1 9.22 14.49 19.94
C MET A 1 9.82 14.59 18.55
N GLY A 2 10.10 13.48 17.89
CA GLY A 2 10.93 13.46 16.66
C GLY A 2 10.25 14.19 15.50
N ARG A 3 10.98 15.11 14.84
CA ARG A 3 10.54 15.69 13.57
C ARG A 3 10.69 14.63 12.47
N PHE A 4 9.58 14.12 11.95
CA PHE A 4 9.58 13.18 10.83
C PHE A 4 9.57 13.91 9.50
N ASN A 5 10.40 13.46 8.57
CA ASN A 5 10.49 13.99 7.22
C ASN A 5 10.07 12.94 6.18
N TYR A 6 9.76 13.41 4.96
CA TYR A 6 9.42 12.55 3.83
C TYR A 6 10.66 12.36 2.94
N ALA A 7 10.86 11.14 2.44
CA ALA A 7 11.92 10.85 1.48
C ALA A 7 11.62 11.40 0.08
N PHE A 8 10.36 11.73 -0.23
CA PHE A 8 9.94 12.28 -1.51
C PHE A 8 10.43 13.73 -1.67
N GLN A 9 11.27 13.95 -2.67
CA GLN A 9 11.82 15.26 -3.05
C GLN A 9 10.91 15.96 -4.08
N ASN A 10 11.07 17.27 -4.28
CA ASN A 10 10.32 18.09 -5.26
C ASN A 10 8.79 18.10 -5.05
N PHE A 11 8.35 18.49 -3.85
CA PHE A 11 6.93 18.59 -3.55
C PHE A 11 6.37 19.96 -3.89
N ASP A 12 5.43 19.97 -4.85
CA ASP A 12 4.57 21.11 -5.16
C ASP A 12 3.27 21.03 -4.34
N PRO A 13 3.02 21.98 -3.41
CA PRO A 13 1.84 22.00 -2.55
C PRO A 13 0.52 22.20 -3.30
N THR A 14 0.55 22.67 -4.56
CA THR A 14 -0.67 22.90 -5.36
C THR A 14 -1.17 21.63 -6.05
N LYS A 15 -0.28 20.67 -6.30
CA LYS A 15 -0.57 19.45 -7.08
C LYS A 15 -0.46 18.16 -6.29
N HIS A 16 0.34 18.15 -5.22
CA HIS A 16 0.63 16.93 -4.47
C HIS A 16 0.01 16.95 -3.08
N VAL A 17 -0.43 15.77 -2.64
CA VAL A 17 -0.91 15.53 -1.28
C VAL A 17 0.05 14.57 -0.58
N ARG A 18 0.35 14.84 0.70
CA ARG A 18 1.15 13.98 1.57
C ARG A 18 0.29 13.51 2.74
N SER A 19 0.41 12.23 3.08
CA SER A 19 -0.20 11.67 4.29
C SER A 19 0.82 10.75 4.96
N SER A 20 0.76 10.64 6.29
CA SER A 20 1.57 9.66 7.02
C SER A 20 0.80 9.11 8.20
N LEU A 21 0.95 7.81 8.42
CA LEU A 21 0.46 7.10 9.59
C LEU A 21 1.69 6.63 10.39
N ARG A 22 1.64 6.81 11.70
CA ARG A 22 2.73 6.48 12.63
C ARG A 22 2.18 5.62 13.76
N GLU A 23 3.03 4.78 14.34
CA GLU A 23 2.76 4.03 15.58
C GLU A 23 1.46 3.22 15.52
N LYS A 24 1.26 2.50 14.40
CA LYS A 24 0.15 1.56 14.26
C LYS A 24 0.65 0.13 14.37
N ASP A 25 -0.12 -0.68 15.09
CA ASP A 25 0.09 -2.13 15.25
C ASP A 25 -0.29 -2.87 13.98
N ILE A 26 0.55 -2.75 12.95
CA ILE A 26 0.43 -3.48 11.69
C ILE A 26 1.74 -4.15 11.35
N SER A 27 1.65 -5.32 10.71
CA SER A 27 2.85 -5.99 10.19
C SER A 27 3.49 -5.12 9.11
N HIS A 28 4.71 -4.67 9.36
CA HIS A 28 5.55 -3.93 8.40
C HIS A 28 5.71 -4.70 7.08
N LYS A 29 5.72 -6.04 7.13
CA LYS A 29 5.85 -6.91 5.95
C LYS A 29 4.62 -6.81 5.05
N HIS A 30 3.42 -6.92 5.64
CA HIS A 30 2.16 -6.85 4.90
C HIS A 30 1.93 -5.43 4.37
N ALA A 31 2.18 -4.41 5.21
CA ALA A 31 2.02 -3.01 4.84
C ALA A 31 2.85 -2.64 3.59
N ARG A 32 4.07 -3.17 3.46
CA ARG A 32 4.93 -2.95 2.29
C ARG A 32 4.30 -3.52 1.02
N GLU A 33 3.81 -4.76 1.05
CA GLU A 33 3.22 -5.39 -0.14
C GLU A 33 1.93 -4.67 -0.56
N VAL A 34 1.08 -4.28 0.40
CA VAL A 34 -0.13 -3.47 0.16
C VAL A 34 0.24 -2.14 -0.51
N ALA A 35 1.24 -1.43 0.03
CA ALA A 35 1.67 -0.13 -0.49
C ALA A 35 2.23 -0.23 -1.92
N VAL A 36 2.93 -1.32 -2.23
CA VAL A 36 3.44 -1.58 -3.59
C VAL A 36 2.30 -1.90 -4.56
N ALA A 37 1.27 -2.64 -4.12
CA ALA A 37 0.13 -3.00 -4.96
C ALA A 37 -0.67 -1.78 -5.43
N ILE A 38 -0.84 -0.77 -4.59
CA ILE A 38 -1.57 0.47 -4.93
C ILE A 38 -0.70 1.53 -5.61
N LYS A 39 0.62 1.32 -5.70
CA LYS A 39 1.55 2.31 -6.25
C LYS A 39 1.29 2.52 -7.75
N GLY A 40 0.96 3.75 -8.13
CA GLY A 40 0.71 4.13 -9.53
C GLY A 40 -0.76 4.06 -9.96
N LEU A 41 -1.66 3.62 -9.08
CA LEU A 41 -3.10 3.71 -9.30
C LEU A 41 -3.62 5.13 -9.03
N SER A 42 -4.73 5.48 -9.68
CA SER A 42 -5.51 6.66 -9.27
C SER A 42 -6.16 6.42 -7.91
N ILE A 43 -6.54 7.49 -7.21
CA ILE A 43 -7.14 7.41 -5.86
C ILE A 43 -8.40 6.53 -5.88
N GLU A 44 -9.24 6.68 -6.90
CA GLU A 44 -10.48 5.91 -7.06
C GLU A 44 -10.18 4.42 -7.26
N LYS A 45 -9.31 4.08 -8.21
CA LYS A 45 -8.90 2.70 -8.47
C LYS A 45 -8.24 2.05 -7.25
N ALA A 46 -7.42 2.81 -6.53
CA ALA A 46 -6.78 2.32 -5.30
C ALA A 46 -7.82 2.02 -4.21
N ARG A 47 -8.83 2.88 -4.05
CA ARG A 47 -9.93 2.66 -3.09
C ARG A 47 -10.71 1.40 -3.45
N ASP A 48 -11.11 1.26 -4.70
CA ASP A 48 -11.91 0.12 -5.16
C ASP A 48 -11.11 -1.19 -5.05
N TYR A 49 -9.83 -1.16 -5.40
CA TYR A 49 -8.91 -2.29 -5.22
C TYR A 49 -8.81 -2.73 -3.75
N LEU A 50 -8.60 -1.79 -2.83
CA LEU A 50 -8.52 -2.11 -1.39
C LEU A 50 -9.85 -2.66 -0.85
N GLN A 51 -10.98 -2.16 -1.34
CA GLN A 51 -12.30 -2.70 -0.97
C GLN A 51 -12.51 -4.13 -1.48
N ALA A 52 -12.04 -4.44 -2.70
CA ALA A 52 -12.05 -5.80 -3.25
C ALA A 52 -11.14 -6.76 -2.45
N VAL A 53 -10.02 -6.26 -1.92
CA VAL A 53 -9.15 -7.05 -1.03
C VAL A 53 -9.82 -7.32 0.32
N ILE A 54 -10.49 -6.33 0.91
CA ILE A 54 -11.23 -6.49 2.18
C ILE A 54 -12.33 -7.54 2.03
N THR A 55 -13.05 -7.54 0.90
CA THR A 55 -14.07 -8.54 0.55
C THR A 55 -13.49 -9.87 0.07
N LYS A 56 -12.16 -10.02 0.07
CA LYS A 56 -11.40 -11.21 -0.34
C LYS A 56 -11.63 -11.65 -1.80
N GLN A 57 -12.14 -10.73 -2.63
CA GLN A 57 -12.34 -10.95 -4.05
C GLN A 57 -10.99 -10.94 -4.77
N ARG A 58 -10.11 -9.99 -4.43
CA ARG A 58 -8.73 -9.91 -4.97
C ARG A 58 -7.67 -10.23 -3.93
N ALA A 59 -6.54 -10.73 -4.40
CA ALA A 59 -5.35 -11.03 -3.61
C ALA A 59 -4.28 -9.94 -3.76
N ILE A 60 -3.47 -9.77 -2.71
CA ILE A 60 -2.26 -8.93 -2.76
C ILE A 60 -1.08 -9.83 -3.08
N ALA A 61 -0.33 -9.47 -4.12
CA ALA A 61 0.88 -10.18 -4.50
C ALA A 61 2.01 -9.93 -3.48
N PHE A 62 2.41 -10.95 -2.74
CA PHE A 62 3.58 -10.91 -1.86
C PHE A 62 4.85 -11.17 -2.67
N ARG A 63 5.67 -10.13 -2.86
CA ARG A 63 6.90 -10.22 -3.68
C ARG A 63 8.17 -10.38 -2.84
N ARG A 64 8.35 -9.54 -1.81
CA ARG A 64 9.57 -9.56 -0.99
C ARG A 64 9.45 -10.52 0.19
N PHE A 65 8.30 -10.50 0.86
CA PHE A 65 8.05 -11.32 2.04
C PHE A 65 7.14 -12.50 1.69
N ASN A 66 7.65 -13.45 0.91
CA ASN A 66 6.88 -14.55 0.32
C ASN A 66 7.19 -15.93 0.93
N ASN A 67 7.96 -16.00 2.03
CA ASN A 67 8.24 -17.28 2.69
C ASN A 67 6.94 -17.92 3.19
N GLN A 68 6.70 -19.19 2.80
CA GLN A 68 5.52 -19.97 3.17
C GLN A 68 4.18 -19.34 2.72
N VAL A 69 4.19 -18.48 1.70
CA VAL A 69 2.96 -17.94 1.11
C VAL A 69 2.49 -18.86 -0.01
N GLY A 70 1.21 -19.23 0.02
CA GLY A 70 0.60 -20.08 -1.01
C GLY A 70 0.51 -19.38 -2.36
N HIS A 71 0.68 -20.14 -3.43
CA HIS A 71 0.42 -19.65 -4.79
C HIS A 71 -1.09 -19.43 -4.96
N ARG A 72 -1.46 -18.32 -5.58
CA ARG A 72 -2.86 -17.98 -5.85
C ARG A 72 -2.94 -17.22 -7.16
N SER A 73 -3.86 -17.64 -8.02
CA SER A 73 -4.27 -16.86 -9.18
C SER A 73 -5.20 -15.74 -8.72
N ASP A 74 -4.89 -14.51 -9.09
CA ASP A 74 -5.78 -13.37 -8.85
C ASP A 74 -6.92 -13.45 -9.88
N PRO A 75 -8.19 -13.43 -9.46
CA PRO A 75 -9.30 -13.24 -10.38
C PRO A 75 -9.23 -11.79 -10.87
N GLU A 76 -8.88 -11.60 -12.15
CA GLU A 76 -8.87 -10.29 -12.81
C GLU A 76 -10.21 -9.56 -12.66
#